data_AF-A0A413ZGW6-F1
#
_entry.id   AF-A0A413ZGW6-F1
#
_cell.length_a   1.000
_cell.length_b   1.000
_cell.length_c   1.000
_cell.angle_alpha   90.00
_cell.angle_beta   90.00
_cell.angle_gamma   90.00
#
_symmetry.space_group_name_H-M   'P 1'
#
loop_
_entity.id
_entity.type
_entity.pdbx_description
1 polymer ?
#
loop_
_entity_poly.entity_id
_entity_poly.type
_entity_poly.pdbx_seq_one_letter_code
_entity_poly.pdbx_strand_id
1 'polypeptide(L)'
;MKSRLVLRILWGVCCLLLLWVVVADSIQFSKHPELYPIGCEGLSWSYESSENYTFTGWAAIGWNIIGFVASACYRFKYSGKILLVHFVLTLLLCCWNCIVIYG
;
A
#
# COMPACT_ATOMS: atom_id res chain seq x y z
N MET A 1 -4.70 26.35 9.73
CA MET A 1 -4.49 25.17 10.62
C MET A 1 -5.52 24.04 10.39
N LYS A 2 -6.82 24.32 10.23
CA LYS A 2 -7.86 23.29 10.02
C LYS A 2 -7.64 22.40 8.77
N SER A 3 -7.29 22.97 7.62
CA SER A 3 -7.06 22.20 6.38
C SER A 3 -5.93 21.15 6.49
N ARG A 4 -4.82 21.48 7.17
CA ARG A 4 -3.71 20.52 7.38
C ARG A 4 -4.10 19.36 8.30
N LEU A 5 -5.01 19.58 9.25
CA LEU A 5 -5.53 18.52 10.12
C LEU A 5 -6.47 17.60 9.34
N VAL A 6 -7.38 18.17 8.54
CA VAL A 6 -8.32 17.40 7.69
C VAL A 6 -7.56 16.52 6.69
N LEU A 7 -6.55 17.06 6.00
CA LEU A 7 -5.74 16.30 5.06
C LEU A 7 -5.03 15.10 5.72
N ARG A 8 -4.59 15.23 6.97
CA ARG A 8 -3.98 14.11 7.71
C ARG A 8 -5.00 13.04 8.04
N ILE A 9 -6.13 13.44 8.61
CA ILE A 9 -7.18 12.49 8.97
C ILE A 9 -7.63 11.73 7.72
N LEU A 10 -7.85 12.45 6.62
CA LEU A 10 -8.18 11.85 5.33
C LEU A 10 -7.11 10.85 4.88
N TRP A 11 -5.83 11.24 4.90
CA TRP A 11 -4.75 10.33 4.52
C TRP A 11 -4.61 9.12 5.45
N GLY A 12 -4.78 9.31 6.76
CA GLY A 12 -4.76 8.22 7.73
C GLY A 12 -5.88 7.22 7.48
N VAL A 13 -7.09 7.70 7.17
CA VAL A 13 -8.22 6.86 6.76
C VAL A 13 -7.91 6.15 5.44
N CYS A 14 -7.30 6.82 4.46
CA CYS A 14 -6.86 6.17 3.21
C CYS A 14 -5.86 5.04 3.48
N CYS A 15 -4.86 5.23 4.34
CA CYS A 15 -3.91 4.18 4.69
C CYS A 15 -4.59 2.99 5.38
N LEU A 16 -5.61 3.23 6.23
CA LEU A 16 -6.39 2.15 6.84
C LEU A 16 -7.23 1.38 5.82
N LEU A 17 -7.84 2.07 4.85
CA LEU A 17 -8.59 1.41 3.77
C LEU A 17 -7.67 0.58 2.88
N LEU A 18 -6.50 1.12 2.51
CA LEU A 18 -5.49 0.38 1.75
C LEU A 18 -4.97 -0.82 2.53
N LEU A 19 -4.70 -0.66 3.83
CA LEU A 19 -4.30 -1.76 4.71
C LEU A 19 -5.37 -2.86 4.71
N TRP A 20 -6.63 -2.50 4.86
CA TRP A 20 -7.75 -3.45 4.80
C TRP A 20 -7.75 -4.22 3.48
N VAL A 21 -7.64 -3.52 2.35
CA VAL A 21 -7.62 -4.15 1.01
C VAL A 21 -6.46 -5.13 0.88
N VAL A 22 -5.25 -4.73 1.27
CA VAL A 22 -4.06 -5.59 1.17
C VAL A 22 -4.19 -6.81 2.08
N VAL A 23 -4.72 -6.65 3.30
CA VAL A 23 -4.94 -7.77 4.23
C VAL A 23 -6.01 -8.72 3.68
N ALA A 24 -7.11 -8.19 3.16
CA ALA A 24 -8.17 -9.00 2.54
C ALA A 24 -7.63 -9.78 1.34
N ASP A 25 -6.83 -9.14 0.50
CA ASP A 25 -6.16 -9.78 -0.64
C ASP A 25 -5.18 -10.87 -0.19
N SER A 26 -4.37 -10.60 0.84
CA SER A 26 -3.44 -11.59 1.40
C SER A 26 -4.18 -12.82 1.96
N ILE A 27 -5.32 -12.61 2.61
CA ILE A 27 -6.18 -13.69 3.12
C ILE A 27 -6.82 -14.46 1.94
N GLN A 28 -7.25 -13.76 0.90
CA GLN A 28 -7.84 -14.39 -0.27
C GLN A 28 -6.80 -15.24 -1.01
N PHE A 29 -5.59 -14.72 -1.22
CA PHE A 29 -4.47 -15.46 -1.77
C PHE A 29 -4.12 -16.69 -0.93
N SER A 30 -4.13 -16.57 0.40
CA SER A 30 -3.84 -17.72 1.28
C SER A 30 -4.88 -18.85 1.16
N LYS A 31 -6.13 -18.51 0.80
CA LYS A 31 -7.23 -19.49 0.67
C LYS A 31 -7.36 -20.03 -0.75
N HIS A 32 -7.11 -19.17 -1.73
CA HIS A 32 -7.36 -19.41 -3.14
C HIS A 32 -6.18 -18.89 -4.00
N PRO A 33 -4.97 -19.44 -3.83
CA PRO A 33 -3.81 -19.00 -4.62
C PRO A 33 -3.99 -19.22 -6.12
N GLU A 34 -4.85 -20.17 -6.52
CA GLU A 34 -5.20 -20.47 -7.92
C GLU A 34 -5.92 -19.33 -8.65
N LEU A 35 -6.48 -18.35 -7.93
CA LEU A 35 -7.13 -17.19 -8.54
C LEU A 35 -6.13 -16.11 -8.99
N TYR A 36 -4.86 -16.28 -8.68
CA TYR A 36 -3.82 -15.29 -8.94
C TYR A 36 -2.92 -15.78 -10.07
N PRO A 37 -2.47 -14.89 -10.97
CA PRO A 37 -1.68 -15.26 -12.15
C PRO A 37 -0.20 -15.50 -11.81
N ILE A 38 0.06 -16.37 -10.82
CA ILE A 38 1.40 -16.71 -10.37
C ILE A 38 2.14 -17.52 -11.45
N GLY A 39 3.36 -17.12 -11.77
CA GLY A 39 4.20 -17.71 -12.81
C GLY A 39 3.85 -17.27 -14.24
N CYS A 40 2.95 -16.31 -14.42
CA CYS A 40 2.61 -15.80 -15.75
C CYS A 40 3.70 -14.84 -16.25
N GLU A 41 4.26 -15.12 -17.43
CA GLU A 41 5.29 -14.31 -18.06
C GLU A 41 4.76 -12.91 -18.44
N GLY A 42 5.58 -11.88 -18.23
CA GLY A 42 5.23 -10.49 -18.57
C GLY A 42 4.50 -9.71 -17.48
N LEU A 43 4.21 -10.32 -16.33
CA LEU A 43 3.69 -9.62 -15.14
C LEU A 43 4.80 -9.06 -14.23
N SER A 44 4.41 -8.31 -13.20
CA SER A 44 5.30 -7.83 -12.14
C SER A 44 6.07 -8.98 -11.48
N TRP A 45 7.28 -8.70 -10.98
CA TRP A 45 8.08 -9.58 -10.12
C TRP A 45 7.28 -10.20 -8.96
N SER A 46 6.28 -9.46 -8.45
CA SER A 46 5.33 -9.94 -7.44
C SER A 46 4.62 -11.24 -7.82
N TYR A 47 4.38 -11.47 -9.12
CA TYR A 47 3.66 -12.63 -9.62
C TYR A 47 4.58 -13.77 -10.07
N GLU A 48 5.91 -13.64 -10.01
CA GLU A 48 6.82 -14.73 -10.41
C GLU A 48 6.67 -15.98 -9.54
N SER A 49 6.39 -15.80 -8.24
CA SER A 49 6.23 -16.89 -7.30
C SER A 49 5.26 -16.52 -6.18
N SER A 50 4.71 -17.54 -5.50
CA SER A 50 3.87 -17.34 -4.32
C SER A 50 4.61 -16.67 -3.17
N GLU A 51 5.92 -16.92 -3.05
CA GLU A 51 6.78 -16.30 -2.04
C GLU A 51 6.94 -14.80 -2.31
N ASN A 52 7.19 -14.42 -3.56
CA ASN A 52 7.29 -13.02 -3.98
C ASN A 52 5.95 -12.30 -3.74
N TYR A 53 4.83 -12.93 -4.11
CA TYR A 53 3.50 -12.36 -3.88
C TYR A 53 3.25 -12.10 -2.39
N THR A 54 3.51 -13.12 -1.56
CA THR A 54 3.36 -13.03 -0.10
C THR A 54 4.27 -11.94 0.48
N PHE A 55 5.53 -11.87 0.05
CA PHE A 55 6.48 -10.86 0.50
C PHE A 55 6.00 -9.45 0.13
N THR A 56 5.49 -9.25 -1.09
CA THR A 56 4.95 -7.96 -1.53
C THR A 56 3.70 -7.56 -0.75
N GLY A 57 2.84 -8.52 -0.39
CA GLY A 57 1.71 -8.31 0.52
C GLY A 57 2.17 -7.82 1.91
N TRP A 58 3.16 -8.47 2.52
CA TRP A 58 3.74 -8.04 3.80
C TRP A 58 4.39 -6.65 3.73
N ALA A 59 5.12 -6.38 2.66
CA ALA A 59 5.72 -5.06 2.43
C ALA A 59 4.65 -3.97 2.31
N ALA A 60 3.55 -4.25 1.59
CA ALA A 60 2.42 -3.33 1.45
C ALA A 60 1.67 -3.12 2.78
N ILE A 61 1.51 -4.16 3.61
CA ILE A 61 0.97 -4.04 4.98
C ILE A 61 1.85 -3.10 5.81
N GLY A 62 3.15 -3.36 5.86
CA GLY A 62 4.10 -2.53 6.62
C GLY A 62 4.11 -1.07 6.14
N TRP A 63 4.06 -0.86 4.83
CA TRP A 63 4.00 0.47 4.22
C TRP A 63 2.78 1.27 4.66
N ASN A 64 1.59 0.65 4.67
CA ASN A 64 0.35 1.31 5.09
C ASN A 64 0.32 1.58 6.60
N ILE A 65 0.87 0.69 7.42
CA ILE A 65 1.04 0.93 8.87
C ILE A 65 1.92 2.16 9.11
N ILE A 66 3.06 2.28 8.41
CA ILE A 66 3.94 3.45 8.51
C ILE A 66 3.19 4.73 8.12
N GLY A 67 2.40 4.71 7.04
CA GLY A 67 1.59 5.84 6.61
C GLY A 67 0.55 6.27 7.65
N PHE A 68 -0.15 5.29 8.23
CA PHE A 68 -1.11 5.54 9.31
C PHE A 68 -0.45 6.12 10.56
N VAL A 69 0.64 5.51 11.02
CA VAL A 69 1.41 5.99 12.19
C VAL A 69 1.96 7.38 11.94
N ALA A 70 2.50 7.67 10.75
CA ALA A 70 2.98 9.00 10.38
C ALA A 70 1.85 10.05 10.40
N SER A 71 0.63 9.66 10.03
CA SER A 71 -0.54 10.53 10.10
C SER A 71 -0.97 10.81 11.55
N ALA A 72 -0.99 9.77 12.39
CA ALA A 72 -1.38 9.87 13.81
C ALA A 72 -0.33 10.59 14.67
N CYS A 73 0.96 10.33 14.46
CA CYS A 73 2.07 10.85 15.24
C CYS A 73 2.57 12.22 14.78
N TYR A 74 1.69 13.08 14.24
CA TYR A 74 2.08 14.34 13.59
C TYR A 74 2.83 15.34 14.50
N ARG A 75 2.88 15.16 15.82
CA ARG A 75 3.52 16.09 16.77
C ARG A 75 5.02 16.36 16.52
N PHE A 76 5.70 15.59 15.67
CA PHE A 76 7.11 15.78 15.36
C PHE A 76 7.39 16.86 14.30
N LYS A 77 8.51 17.58 14.46
CA LYS A 77 8.95 18.74 13.65
C LYS A 77 8.99 18.51 12.12
N TYR A 78 9.05 17.25 11.66
CA TYR A 78 9.16 16.86 10.25
C TYR A 78 7.97 16.08 9.69
N SER A 79 6.93 15.86 10.49
CA SER A 79 5.78 14.99 10.16
C SER A 79 5.08 15.34 8.85
N GLY A 80 4.97 16.63 8.51
CA GLY A 80 4.35 17.07 7.26
C GLY A 80 5.11 16.67 6.00
N LYS A 81 6.45 16.70 6.03
CA LYS A 81 7.28 16.29 4.88
C LYS A 81 7.24 14.78 4.71
N ILE A 82 7.32 14.04 5.82
CA ILE A 82 7.24 12.58 5.82
C ILE A 82 5.90 12.11 5.24
N LEU A 83 4.80 12.73 5.67
CA LEU A 83 3.46 12.42 5.16
C LEU A 83 3.33 12.69 3.66
N LEU A 84 3.90 13.80 3.17
CA LEU A 84 3.88 14.14 1.74
C LEU A 84 4.71 13.14 0.92
N VAL A 85 5.90 12.77 1.41
CA VAL A 85 6.75 11.77 0.76
C VAL A 85 6.03 10.41 0.69
N HIS A 86 5.43 9.98 1.80
CA HIS A 86 4.65 8.75 1.85
C HIS A 86 3.47 8.79 0.87
N PHE A 87 2.75 9.90 0.80
CA PHE A 87 1.66 10.12 -0.16
C PHE A 87 2.13 9.97 -1.61
N VAL A 88 3.19 10.69 -2.00
CA VAL A 88 3.71 10.66 -3.38
C VAL A 88 4.20 9.27 -3.76
N LEU A 89 4.95 8.60 -2.88
CA LEU A 89 5.44 7.25 -3.14
C LEU A 89 4.31 6.22 -3.24
N THR A 90 3.27 6.34 -2.40
CA THR A 90 2.07 5.49 -2.48
C THR A 90 1.35 5.69 -3.81
N LEU A 91 1.19 6.95 -4.25
CA LEU A 91 0.56 7.27 -5.52
C LEU A 91 1.33 6.70 -6.71
N LEU A 92 2.67 6.84 -6.71
CA LEU A 92 3.53 6.25 -7.73
C LEU A 92 3.42 4.72 -7.77
N LEU A 93 3.39 4.06 -6.61
CA LEU A 93 3.23 2.61 -6.52
C LEU A 93 1.86 2.16 -7.06
N CYS A 94 0.78 2.88 -6.74
CA CYS A 94 -0.54 2.61 -7.29
C CYS A 94 -0.57 2.80 -8.82
N CYS A 95 -0.01 3.90 -9.33
CA CYS A 95 0.07 4.14 -10.77
C CYS A 95 0.88 3.05 -11.49
N TRP A 96 2.01 2.64 -10.94
CA TRP A 96 2.83 1.56 -11.50
C TRP A 96 2.05 0.25 -11.56
N ASN A 97 1.41 -0.16 -10.47
CA ASN A 97 0.59 -1.38 -10.45
C ASN A 97 -0.58 -1.30 -11.42
N CYS A 98 -1.23 -0.14 -11.57
CA CYS A 98 -2.28 0.03 -12.57
C CYS A 98 -1.75 -0.14 -14.00
N ILE A 99 -0.57 0.40 -14.32
CA ILE A 99 0.03 0.25 -15.65
C ILE A 99 0.40 -1.21 -15.91
N VAL A 100 0.99 -1.91 -14.94
CA VAL A 100 1.43 -3.30 -15.12
C VAL A 100 0.27 -4.29 -15.19
N ILE A 101 -0.86 -4.01 -14.55
CA ILE A 101 -2.03 -4.90 -14.52
C ILE A 101 -3.00 -4.63 -15.68
N TYR A 102 -3.12 -3.38 -16.13
CA TYR A 102 -4.11 -2.98 -17.15
C TYR A 102 -3.51 -2.50 -18.49
N GLY A 103 -2.19 -2.33 -18.58
CA GLY A 103 -1.48 -1.96 -19.81
C GLY A 103 -0.96 -3.18 -20.54
#